data_AF-A0A135L5N7-F1
#
_entry.id   AF-A0A135L5N7-F1
#
_cell.length_a   1.000
_cell.length_b   1.000
_cell.length_c   1.000
_cell.angle_alpha   90.00
_cell.angle_beta   90.00
_cell.angle_gamma   90.00
#
_symmetry.space_group_name_H-M   'P 1'
#
loop_
_entity.id
_entity.type
_entity.pdbx_description
1 polymer ?
#
loop_
_entity_poly.entity_id
_entity_poly.type
_entity_poly.pdbx_seq_one_letter_code
_entity_poly.pdbx_strand_id
1 'polypeptide(L)'
;MKFVCPLCNKKINDFAGRCEKLIEWFSNLDGKGLWRIRYLNHYEYQFLTDEDFVSLQSKEMVILDEANHWQEFDPKTLSGVNSVGQRTSIFS
;
A
#
# COMPACT_ATOMS: atom_id res chain seq x y z
N MET A 1 4.97 -9.23 7.90
CA MET A 1 5.28 -8.74 6.54
C MET A 1 6.20 -7.53 6.66
N LYS A 2 7.07 -7.27 5.69
CA LYS A 2 7.94 -6.08 5.68
C LYS A 2 7.41 -5.07 4.69
N PHE A 3 7.44 -3.78 5.04
CA PHE A 3 6.92 -2.69 4.21
C PHE A 3 7.95 -1.58 4.08
N VAL A 4 7.86 -0.80 3.01
CA VAL A 4 8.61 0.44 2.84
C VAL A 4 7.64 1.61 2.97
N CYS A 5 7.96 2.58 3.83
CA CYS A 5 7.19 3.83 3.90
C CYS A 5 7.45 4.66 2.63
N PRO A 6 6.41 5.06 1.87
CA PRO A 6 6.56 5.79 0.62
C PRO A 6 7.14 7.22 0.85
N LEU A 7 6.98 7.78 2.05
CA LEU A 7 7.43 9.14 2.36
C LEU A 7 8.87 9.23 2.90
N CYS A 8 9.44 8.14 3.42
CA CYS A 8 10.77 8.19 4.04
C CYS A 8 11.67 7.00 3.73
N ASN A 9 11.21 6.05 2.90
CA ASN A 9 11.95 4.85 2.50
C ASN A 9 12.45 3.98 3.65
N LYS A 10 11.90 4.16 4.87
CA LYS A 10 12.20 3.30 6.01
C LYS A 10 11.54 1.93 5.83
N LYS A 11 12.31 0.87 6.06
CA LYS A 11 11.82 -0.50 6.16
C LYS A 11 11.16 -0.72 7.51
N ILE A 12 9.94 -1.22 7.49
CA ILE A 12 9.07 -1.41 8.65
C ILE A 12 8.74 -2.89 8.73
N ASN A 13 9.10 -3.54 9.85
CA ASN A 13 8.91 -4.97 10.05
C ASN A 13 7.62 -5.29 10.84
N ASP A 14 7.08 -4.31 11.55
CA ASP A 14 5.83 -4.35 12.30
C ASP A 14 5.12 -2.99 12.18
N PHE A 15 3.79 -2.96 12.08
CA PHE A 15 3.06 -1.68 12.08
C PHE A 15 3.22 -0.94 13.43
N ALA A 16 3.54 -1.68 14.49
CA ALA A 16 3.98 -1.11 15.77
C ALA A 16 5.29 -0.29 15.67
N GLY A 17 6.05 -0.47 14.58
CA GLY A 17 7.23 0.30 14.21
C GLY A 17 6.91 1.69 13.68
N ARG A 18 6.36 2.55 14.55
CA ARG A 18 6.40 4.03 14.61
C ARG A 18 6.85 4.80 13.36
N CYS A 19 6.22 4.60 12.21
CA CYS A 19 6.39 5.50 11.08
C CYS A 19 5.24 6.50 11.07
N GLU A 20 5.39 7.60 11.81
CA GLU A 20 4.39 8.66 11.91
C GLU A 20 3.99 9.19 10.53
N LYS A 21 4.97 9.38 9.64
CA LYS A 21 4.72 9.77 8.25
C LYS A 21 3.83 8.78 7.49
N LEU A 22 4.01 7.48 7.72
CA LEU A 22 3.17 6.47 7.08
C LEU A 22 1.73 6.51 7.62
N ILE A 23 1.58 6.70 8.94
CA ILE A 23 0.27 6.82 9.58
C ILE A 23 -0.45 8.09 9.09
N GLU A 24 0.25 9.20 9.01
CA GLU A 24 -0.24 10.46 8.45
C GLU A 24 -0.63 10.29 6.98
N TRP A 25 0.21 9.61 6.20
CA TRP A 25 -0.08 9.30 4.81
C TRP A 25 -1.36 8.48 4.66
N PHE A 26 -1.53 7.41 5.44
CA PHE A 26 -2.77 6.61 5.45
C PHE A 26 -3.99 7.46 5.81
N SER A 27 -3.86 8.34 6.80
CA SER A 27 -4.96 9.22 7.24
C SER A 27 -5.48 10.12 6.11
N ASN A 28 -4.62 10.48 5.15
CA ASN A 28 -4.98 11.28 3.98
C ASN A 28 -5.61 10.48 2.82
N LEU A 29 -5.76 9.16 2.98
CA LEU A 29 -6.33 8.25 2.00
C LEU A 29 -7.76 7.79 2.35
N ASP A 30 -8.41 8.42 3.31
CA ASP A 30 -9.80 8.10 3.67
C ASP A 30 -10.73 8.15 2.43
N GLY A 31 -11.39 7.03 2.16
CA GLY A 31 -12.25 6.81 1.00
C GLY A 31 -11.54 6.60 -0.35
N LYS A 32 -10.21 6.67 -0.41
CA LYS A 32 -9.43 6.56 -1.67
C LYS A 32 -9.03 5.12 -2.00
N GLY A 33 -8.53 4.92 -3.21
CA GLY A 33 -7.87 3.69 -3.65
C GLY A 33 -6.46 3.57 -3.07
N LEU A 34 -6.10 2.36 -2.70
CA LEU A 34 -4.79 2.02 -2.16
C LEU A 34 -4.28 0.72 -2.78
N TRP A 35 -3.07 0.75 -3.30
CA TRP A 35 -2.37 -0.41 -3.82
C TRP A 35 -1.34 -0.90 -2.82
N ARG A 36 -1.24 -2.21 -2.65
CA ARG A 36 -0.09 -2.89 -2.04
C ARG A 36 0.57 -3.74 -3.10
N ILE A 37 1.83 -3.45 -3.40
CA ILE A 37 2.60 -4.17 -4.41
C ILE A 37 3.87 -4.77 -3.83
N ARG A 38 4.39 -5.80 -4.49
CA ARG A 38 5.73 -6.34 -4.27
C ARG A 38 6.39 -6.61 -5.61
N TYR A 39 7.59 -6.07 -5.80
CA TYR A 39 8.40 -6.34 -6.98
C TYR A 39 8.93 -7.78 -6.97
N LEU A 40 9.11 -8.36 -8.15
CA LEU A 40 9.76 -9.65 -8.27
C LEU A 40 11.17 -9.61 -7.63
N ASN A 41 11.51 -10.64 -6.85
CA ASN A 41 12.75 -10.75 -6.07
C ASN A 41 12.93 -9.74 -4.93
N HIS A 42 11.89 -9.00 -4.55
CA HIS A 42 11.91 -8.13 -3.37
C HIS A 42 11.12 -8.76 -2.23
N TYR A 43 11.56 -8.53 -0.99
CA TYR A 43 10.87 -9.06 0.19
C TYR A 43 9.88 -8.07 0.80
N GLU A 44 10.08 -6.78 0.56
CA GLU A 44 9.29 -5.71 1.13
C GLU A 44 8.14 -5.28 0.21
N TYR A 45 6.97 -5.09 0.79
CA TYR A 45 5.81 -4.50 0.13
C TYR A 45 5.92 -2.98 0.08
N GLN A 46 5.29 -2.38 -0.92
CA GLN A 46 5.15 -0.94 -1.07
C GLN A 46 3.67 -0.58 -1.18
N PHE A 47 3.33 0.58 -0.64
CA PHE A 47 2.01 1.17 -0.77
C PHE A 47 2.03 2.30 -1.78
N LEU A 48 1.03 2.36 -2.65
CA LEU A 48 0.90 3.37 -3.70
C LEU A 48 -0.54 3.89 -3.73
N THR A 49 -0.71 5.17 -4.08
CA THR A 49 -2.04 5.67 -4.48
C THR A 49 -2.36 5.22 -5.91
N ASP A 50 -3.59 5.45 -6.35
CA ASP A 50 -3.99 5.21 -7.75
C ASP A 50 -3.13 6.03 -8.73
N GLU A 51 -2.84 7.29 -8.40
CA GLU A 51 -2.00 8.16 -9.23
C GLU A 51 -0.55 7.66 -9.32
N ASP A 52 -0.01 7.17 -8.20
CA ASP A 52 1.33 6.58 -8.14
C ASP A 52 1.39 5.30 -8.99
N PHE A 53 0.35 4.46 -8.92
CA PHE A 53 0.28 3.22 -9.69
C PHE A 53 0.15 3.48 -11.20
N VAL A 54 -0.68 4.44 -11.62
CA VAL A 54 -0.75 4.88 -13.02
C VAL A 54 0.59 5.43 -13.49
N SER A 55 1.25 6.25 -12.66
CA SER A 55 2.58 6.79 -12.96
C SER A 55 3.62 5.68 -13.14
N LEU A 56 3.55 4.63 -12.30
CA LEU A 56 4.43 3.47 -12.38
C LEU A 56 4.26 2.73 -13.71
N GLN A 57 3.01 2.49 -14.14
CA GLN A 57 2.70 1.83 -15.41
C GLN A 57 3.20 2.61 -16.64
N SER A 58 3.26 3.94 -16.54
CA SER A 58 3.65 4.79 -17.67
C SER A 58 5.16 4.89 -17.91
N LYS A 59 5.99 4.59 -16.90
CA LYS A 59 7.43 4.88 -16.94
C LYS A 59 8.27 3.69 -17.40
N GLU A 60 7.98 2.47 -16.94
CA GLU A 60 8.79 1.28 -17.20
C GLU A 60 7.94 0.01 -17.22
N MET A 61 8.45 -1.05 -17.88
CA MET A 61 7.90 -2.40 -17.72
C MET A 61 8.27 -2.92 -16.33
N VAL A 62 7.29 -2.92 -15.42
CA VAL A 62 7.47 -3.40 -14.05
C VAL A 62 6.97 -4.84 -13.92
N ILE A 63 7.81 -5.71 -13.37
CA ILE A 63 7.42 -7.08 -13.02
C ILE A 63 7.12 -7.15 -11.52
N LEU A 64 5.86 -7.40 -11.20
CA LEU A 64 5.36 -7.55 -9.84
C LEU A 64 5.16 -9.03 -9.52
N ASP A 65 5.54 -9.41 -8.31
CA ASP A 65 5.23 -10.73 -7.72
C ASP A 65 3.83 -10.72 -7.08
N GLU A 66 3.44 -9.60 -6.48
CA GLU A 66 2.12 -9.41 -5.89
C GLU A 66 1.60 -8.00 -6.15
N ALA A 67 0.31 -7.86 -6.44
CA ALA A 67 -0.38 -6.59 -6.58
C ALA A 67 -1.83 -6.72 -6.11
N ASN A 68 -2.16 -6.07 -4.99
CA ASN A 68 -3.50 -6.03 -4.42
C ASN A 68 -3.99 -4.59 -4.35
N HIS A 69 -5.29 -4.41 -4.56
CA HIS A 69 -5.95 -3.10 -4.58
C HIS A 69 -7.15 -3.10 -3.64
N TRP A 70 -7.28 -2.01 -2.88
CA TRP A 70 -8.42 -1.74 -2.01
C TRP A 70 -9.04 -0.40 -2.37
N GLN A 71 -10.35 -0.41 -2.56
CA GLN A 71 -11.18 0.79 -2.69
C GLN A 71 -11.75 1.17 -1.33
N GLU A 72 -12.29 2.40 -1.20
CA GLU A 72 -12.93 2.88 0.04
C GLU A 72 -12.07 2.63 1.28
N PHE A 73 -10.78 2.98 1.18
CA PHE A 73 -9.82 2.76 2.25
C PHE A 73 -10.23 3.51 3.53
N ASP A 74 -10.26 2.81 4.64
CA ASP A 74 -10.53 3.34 5.97
C ASP A 74 -9.23 3.32 6.80
N PRO A 75 -8.63 4.50 7.10
CA PRO A 75 -7.38 4.58 7.84
C PRO A 75 -7.52 4.21 9.32
N LYS A 76 -8.74 4.24 9.89
CA LYS A 76 -8.97 3.87 11.29
C LYS A 76 -8.83 2.36 11.50
N THR A 77 -9.28 1.59 10.52
CA THR A 77 -9.26 0.13 10.56
C THR A 77 -8.17 -0.48 9.68
N LEU A 78 -7.48 0.35 8.88
CA LEU A 78 -6.48 -0.07 7.89
C LEU A 78 -7.06 -1.16 6.98
N SER A 79 -8.27 -0.91 6.49
CA SER A 79 -9.05 -1.83 5.69
C SER A 79 -9.65 -1.14 4.48
N GLY A 80 -10.03 -1.89 3.46
CA GLY A 80 -10.78 -1.38 2.33
C GLY A 80 -11.52 -2.52 1.64
N VAL A 81 -12.22 -2.20 0.56
CA VAL A 81 -12.94 -3.15 -0.28
C VAL A 81 -12.01 -3.70 -1.36
N ASN A 82 -11.73 -5.00 -1.32
CA ASN A 82 -10.87 -5.65 -2.32
C ASN A 82 -11.62 -5.89 -3.65
N SER A 83 -10.92 -6.49 -4.64
CA SER A 83 -11.48 -6.77 -5.96
C SER A 83 -12.68 -7.72 -5.99
N VAL A 84 -12.92 -8.48 -4.92
CA VAL A 84 -14.08 -9.38 -4.79
C VAL A 84 -15.22 -8.75 -3.98
N GLY A 85 -15.13 -7.45 -3.66
CA GLY A 85 -16.16 -6.72 -2.93
C GLY A 85 -16.16 -6.96 -1.41
N GLN A 86 -15.10 -7.56 -0.86
CA GLN A 86 -14.99 -7.83 0.57
C GLN A 86 -14.15 -6.77 1.29
N ARG A 87 -14.64 -6.30 2.44
CA ARG A 87 -13.85 -5.44 3.31
C ARG A 87 -12.80 -6.27 4.05
N THR A 88 -11.53 -6.00 3.77
CA THR A 88 -10.37 -6.76 4.29
C THR A 88 -9.27 -5.81 4.72
N SER A 89 -8.41 -6.26 5.64
CA SER A 89 -7.26 -5.46 6.06
C SER A 89 -6.23 -5.37 4.94
N ILE A 90 -5.54 -4.24 4.82
CA ILE A 90 -4.42 -4.09 3.89
C ILE A 90 -3.18 -4.88 4.33
N PHE A 91 -3.24 -5.53 5.51
CA PHE A 91 -2.19 -6.37 6.09
C PHE A 91 -2.51 -7.86 6.09
N SER A 92 -3.70 -8.26 5.61
CA SER A 92 -4.01 -9.68 5.37
C SER A 92 -3.27 -10.26 4.16
#